data_AF-A0A1B7MMX8-F1
#
_entry.id   AF-A0A1B7MMX8-F1
#
_cell.length_a   1.000
_cell.length_b   1.000
_cell.length_c   1.000
_cell.angle_alpha   90.00
_cell.angle_beta   90.00
_cell.angle_gamma   90.00
#
_symmetry.space_group_name_H-M   'P 1'
#
loop_
_entity.id
_entity.type
_entity.pdbx_description
1 polymer ?
#
loop_
_entity_poly.entity_id
_entity_poly.type
_entity_poly.pdbx_seq_one_letter_code
_entity_poly.pdbx_strand_id
1 'polypeptide(L)'
;AIPVFEVLLPRATHKNVLTLPLTSVQWHALAKLRMHTDETLGLLDTVTVKLGRQLRHFQKYTCVAFKTQELRREAERRQRRQSRSLIRNGEATASTHQPARRPKAFNLQTYKLHALGDY
;
A
#
# COMPACT_ATOMS: atom_id res chain seq x y z
N ALA A 1 4.92 -17.31 -4.21
CA ALA A 1 3.86 -16.27 -4.17
C ALA A 1 3.56 -15.67 -5.54
N ILE A 2 4.56 -15.32 -6.36
CA ILE A 2 4.39 -14.73 -7.70
C ILE A 2 3.45 -15.52 -8.65
N PRO A 3 3.48 -16.88 -8.70
CA PRO A 3 2.63 -17.64 -9.63
C PRO A 3 1.12 -17.42 -9.46
N VAL A 4 0.65 -17.11 -8.24
CA VAL A 4 -0.78 -16.87 -7.96
C VAL A 4 -1.26 -15.58 -8.66
N PHE A 5 -0.39 -14.58 -8.78
CA PHE A 5 -0.74 -13.30 -9.39
C PHE A 5 -0.71 -13.35 -10.93
N GLU A 6 -0.02 -14.33 -11.51
CA GLU A 6 0.01 -14.56 -12.97
C GLU A 6 -1.33 -15.06 -13.51
N VAL A 7 -2.15 -15.73 -12.70
CA VAL A 7 -3.47 -16.22 -13.16
C VAL A 7 -4.59 -15.23 -12.85
N LEU A 8 -4.35 -14.27 -11.95
CA LEU A 8 -5.39 -13.40 -11.40
C LEU A 8 -5.65 -12.11 -12.21
N LEU A 9 -4.66 -11.63 -12.98
CA LEU A 9 -4.69 -10.30 -13.58
C LEU A 9 -4.71 -10.33 -15.12
N PRO A 10 -5.34 -9.34 -15.78
CA PRO A 10 -5.27 -9.21 -17.23
C PRO A 10 -3.83 -9.06 -17.71
N ARG A 11 -3.49 -9.73 -18.82
CA ARG A 11 -2.12 -9.79 -19.36
C ARG A 11 -1.48 -8.41 -19.63
N ALA A 12 -2.30 -7.41 -19.93
CA ALA A 12 -1.86 -6.03 -20.17
C ALA A 12 -1.29 -5.33 -18.92
N THR A 13 -1.71 -5.73 -17.71
CA THR A 13 -1.28 -5.11 -16.44
C THR A 13 -0.30 -5.99 -15.66
N HIS A 14 -0.06 -7.23 -16.10
CA HIS A 14 0.78 -8.21 -15.39
C HIS A 14 2.17 -7.71 -15.05
N LYS A 15 2.92 -7.23 -16.03
CA LYS A 15 4.34 -6.88 -15.82
C LYS A 15 4.47 -5.83 -14.71
N ASN A 16 3.63 -4.79 -14.75
CA ASN A 16 3.69 -3.68 -13.79
C ASN A 16 3.22 -4.11 -12.38
N VAL A 17 2.26 -5.02 -12.29
CA VAL A 17 1.73 -5.48 -11.01
C VAL A 17 2.66 -6.51 -10.35
N LEU A 18 3.33 -7.36 -11.13
CA LEU A 18 4.22 -8.42 -10.60
C LEU A 18 5.62 -7.92 -10.25
N THR A 19 6.11 -6.88 -10.93
CA THR A 19 7.45 -6.32 -10.66
C THR A 19 7.59 -5.74 -9.26
N LEU A 20 6.51 -5.14 -8.74
CA LEU A 20 6.53 -4.49 -7.44
C LEU A 20 6.65 -5.50 -6.29
N PRO A 21 5.80 -6.55 -6.18
CA PRO A 21 5.97 -7.63 -5.21
C PRO A 21 7.35 -8.30 -5.25
N LEU A 22 7.89 -8.56 -6.45
CA LEU A 22 9.21 -9.17 -6.59
C LEU A 22 10.29 -8.26 -5.97
N THR A 23 10.27 -6.97 -6.30
CA THR A 23 11.25 -6.01 -5.77
C THR A 23 11.08 -5.81 -4.27
N SER A 24 9.84 -5.83 -3.75
CA SER A 24 9.58 -5.79 -2.31
C SER A 24 10.16 -6.99 -1.56
N VAL A 25 10.08 -8.20 -2.13
CA VAL A 25 10.67 -9.40 -1.52
C VAL A 25 12.19 -9.31 -1.54
N GLN A 26 12.78 -8.88 -2.65
CA GLN A 26 14.23 -8.68 -2.76
C GLN A 26 14.72 -7.65 -1.73
N TRP A 27 14.05 -6.50 -1.64
CA TRP A 27 14.34 -5.46 -0.66
C TRP A 27 14.26 -6.01 0.76
N HIS A 28 13.18 -6.73 1.09
CA HIS A 28 12.98 -7.29 2.42
C HIS A 28 14.04 -8.32 2.79
N ALA A 29 14.45 -9.17 1.85
CA ALA A 29 15.50 -10.15 2.08
C ALA A 29 16.85 -9.48 2.40
N LEU A 30 17.20 -8.42 1.67
CA LEU A 30 18.43 -7.65 1.91
C LEU A 30 18.40 -6.87 3.22
N ALA A 31 17.30 -6.17 3.50
CA ALA A 31 17.10 -5.41 4.73
C ALA A 31 17.05 -6.28 6.00
N LYS A 32 16.83 -7.59 5.85
CA LYS A 32 16.81 -8.57 6.96
C LYS A 32 17.99 -9.54 6.92
N LEU A 33 18.91 -9.35 5.98
CA LEU A 33 20.10 -10.17 5.89
C LEU A 33 20.95 -9.92 7.14
N ARG A 34 21.28 -10.97 7.89
CA ARG A 34 22.14 -10.83 9.09
C ARG A 34 23.64 -10.77 8.75
N MET A 35 23.97 -10.39 7.52
CA MET A 35 25.32 -10.35 6.96
C MET A 35 25.45 -9.09 6.11
N HIS A 36 25.55 -7.93 6.77
CA HIS A 36 25.75 -6.66 6.10
C HIS A 36 27.24 -6.47 5.77
N THR A 37 27.61 -6.74 4.53
CA THR A 37 28.85 -6.29 3.91
C THR A 37 28.59 -5.02 3.08
N ASP A 38 29.64 -4.26 2.75
CA ASP A 38 29.53 -3.08 1.89
C ASP A 38 28.81 -3.37 0.57
N GLU A 39 29.06 -4.55 -0.02
CA GLU A 39 28.38 -5.00 -1.24
C GLU A 39 26.87 -5.18 -1.04
N THR A 40 26.45 -5.83 0.06
CA THR A 40 25.03 -6.05 0.34
C THR A 40 24.31 -4.75 0.72
N LEU A 41 24.99 -3.80 1.36
CA LEU A 41 24.46 -2.46 1.64
C LEU A 41 24.27 -1.67 0.34
N GLY A 42 25.26 -1.68 -0.56
CA GLY A 42 25.13 -1.05 -1.88
C GLY A 42 24.00 -1.66 -2.71
N LEU A 43 23.78 -2.98 -2.59
CA LEU A 43 22.64 -3.64 -3.22
C LEU A 43 21.31 -3.23 -2.57
N LEU A 44 21.25 -3.11 -1.25
CA LEU A 44 20.07 -2.61 -0.53
C LEU A 44 19.71 -1.20 -0.99
N ASP A 45 20.66 -0.27 -1.05
CA ASP A 45 20.44 1.09 -1.56
C ASP A 45 19.88 1.10 -2.98
N THR A 46 20.49 0.32 -3.87
CA THR A 46 20.07 0.19 -5.26
C THR A 46 18.63 -0.33 -5.36
N VAL A 47 18.30 -1.36 -4.57
CA VAL A 47 16.97 -1.95 -4.55
C VAL A 47 15.95 -1.00 -3.89
N THR A 48 16.32 -0.22 -2.88
CA THR A 48 15.49 0.83 -2.27
C THR A 48 15.10 1.90 -3.29
N VAL A 49 16.06 2.39 -4.07
CA VAL A 49 15.79 3.35 -5.16
C VAL A 49 14.85 2.74 -6.21
N LYS A 50 15.10 1.49 -6.61
CA LYS A 50 14.26 0.76 -7.57
C LYS A 50 12.83 0.59 -7.05
N LEU A 51 12.67 0.20 -5.80
CA LEU A 51 11.37 0.03 -5.14
C LEU A 51 10.60 1.35 -5.12
N GLY A 52 11.25 2.46 -4.73
CA GLY A 52 10.64 3.78 -4.75
C GLY A 52 10.16 4.21 -6.15
N ARG A 53 10.94 3.95 -7.20
CA ARG A 53 10.53 4.21 -8.60
C ARG A 53 9.31 3.38 -9.00
N GLN A 54 9.30 2.09 -8.66
CA GLN A 54 8.18 1.21 -8.98
C GLN A 54 6.90 1.56 -8.22
N LEU A 55 7.00 1.97 -6.95
CA LEU A 55 5.86 2.46 -6.17
C LEU A 55 5.22 3.69 -6.80
N ARG A 56 6.03 4.67 -7.25
CA ARG A 56 5.55 5.86 -7.99
C ARG A 56 4.91 5.48 -9.32
N HIS A 57 5.52 4.56 -10.06
CA HIS A 57 4.96 4.06 -11.32
C HIS A 57 3.60 3.35 -11.09
N PHE A 58 3.52 2.49 -10.07
CA PHE A 58 2.31 1.78 -9.70
C PHE A 58 1.17 2.75 -9.34
N GLN A 59 1.46 3.78 -8.53
CA GLN A 59 0.47 4.81 -8.20
C GLN A 59 -0.02 5.56 -9.45
N LYS A 60 0.91 5.94 -10.35
CA LYS A 60 0.60 6.77 -11.52
C LYS A 60 -0.17 6.03 -12.61
N TYR A 61 0.19 4.78 -12.89
CA TYR A 61 -0.33 4.06 -14.06
C TYR A 61 -1.23 2.88 -13.70
N THR A 62 -0.91 2.15 -12.64
CA THR A 62 -1.70 0.97 -12.25
C THR A 62 -2.94 1.38 -11.48
N CYS A 63 -2.83 2.22 -10.45
CA CYS A 63 -3.98 2.59 -9.62
C CYS A 63 -5.08 3.30 -10.41
N VAL A 64 -4.74 4.05 -11.47
CA VAL A 64 -5.73 4.74 -12.32
C VAL A 64 -6.62 3.73 -13.06
N ALA A 65 -6.10 2.56 -13.41
CA ALA A 65 -6.86 1.51 -14.09
C ALA A 65 -7.86 0.77 -13.16
N PHE A 66 -7.74 0.90 -11.84
CA PHE A 66 -8.57 0.17 -10.88
C PHE A 66 -9.29 1.12 -9.91
N LYS A 67 -10.63 1.17 -10.00
CA LYS A 67 -11.45 1.92 -9.06
C LYS A 67 -11.56 1.16 -7.73
N THR A 68 -10.76 1.55 -6.75
CA THR A 68 -10.76 0.95 -5.41
C THR A 68 -11.57 1.78 -4.41
N GLN A 69 -12.23 1.09 -3.46
CA GLN A 69 -13.05 1.70 -2.41
C GLN A 69 -12.75 1.03 -1.07
N GLU A 70 -13.12 1.70 0.03
CA GLU A 70 -13.08 1.13 1.38
C GLU A 70 -13.74 -0.26 1.43
N LEU A 71 -13.18 -1.19 2.21
CA LEU A 71 -13.93 -2.41 2.53
C LEU A 71 -15.12 -2.06 3.44
N ARG A 72 -16.18 -2.90 3.45
CA ARG A 72 -17.35 -2.70 4.35
C ARG A 72 -16.91 -2.48 5.81
N ARG A 73 -16.01 -3.34 6.29
CA ARG A 73 -15.41 -3.25 7.63
C ARG A 73 -14.67 -1.94 7.90
N GLU A 74 -14.07 -1.31 6.89
CA GLU A 74 -13.36 -0.04 7.02
C GLU A 74 -14.34 1.12 7.13
N ALA A 75 -15.37 1.13 6.27
CA ALA A 75 -16.44 2.12 6.30
C ALA A 75 -17.19 2.13 7.65
N GLU A 76 -17.51 0.94 8.18
CA GLU A 76 -18.11 0.77 9.50
C GLU A 76 -17.20 1.23 10.65
N ARG A 77 -15.89 0.95 10.57
CA ARG A 77 -14.93 1.45 11.56
C ARG A 77 -14.83 2.96 11.53
N ARG A 78 -14.84 3.58 10.35
CA ARG A 78 -14.85 5.05 10.19
C ARG A 78 -16.09 5.67 10.80
N GLN A 79 -17.28 5.15 10.49
CA GLN A 79 -18.55 5.65 11.05
C GLN A 79 -18.56 5.57 12.58
N ARG A 80 -18.11 4.44 13.16
CA ARG A 80 -18.00 4.30 14.63
C ARG A 80 -17.04 5.31 15.27
N ARG A 81 -15.96 5.68 14.59
CA ARG A 81 -15.04 6.74 15.08
C ARG A 81 -15.69 8.12 15.00
N GLN A 82 -16.40 8.39 13.92
CA GLN A 82 -17.12 9.66 13.73
C GLN A 82 -18.22 9.83 14.78
N SER A 83 -19.05 8.81 15.02
CA SER A 83 -20.09 8.87 16.04
C SER A 83 -19.52 9.08 17.44
N ARG A 84 -18.43 8.38 17.81
CA ARG A 84 -17.73 8.63 19.08
C ARG A 84 -17.21 10.05 19.22
N SER A 85 -16.71 10.64 18.13
CA SER A 85 -16.26 12.04 18.12
C SER A 85 -17.42 13.02 18.27
N LEU A 86 -18.55 12.76 17.61
CA LEU A 86 -19.75 13.62 17.70
C LEU A 86 -20.39 13.55 19.09
N ILE A 87 -20.44 12.36 19.69
CA ILE A 87 -20.88 12.18 21.09
C ILE A 87 -19.98 13.00 22.03
N ARG A 88 -18.66 12.93 21.86
CA ARG A 88 -17.71 13.73 22.64
C ARG A 88 -17.91 15.24 22.46
N ASN A 89 -18.35 15.68 21.28
CA ASN A 89 -18.53 17.08 20.94
C ASN A 89 -19.97 17.58 21.20
N GLY A 90 -20.90 16.73 21.69
CA GLY A 90 -22.28 17.12 21.99
C GLY A 90 -23.23 17.23 20.77
N GLU A 91 -22.80 16.84 19.57
CA GLU A 91 -23.54 17.02 18.30
C GLU A 91 -24.18 15.70 17.81
N ALA A 92 -24.81 14.95 18.71
CA ALA A 92 -25.24 13.59 18.40
C ALA A 92 -26.42 13.54 17.40
N THR A 93 -26.15 13.06 16.18
CA THR A 93 -27.19 12.55 15.27
C THR A 93 -26.90 11.08 14.93
N ALA A 94 -27.80 10.17 15.31
CA ALA A 94 -27.70 8.76 14.96
C ALA A 94 -28.10 8.54 13.50
N SER A 95 -27.14 8.14 12.65
CA SER A 95 -27.41 7.71 11.27
C SER A 95 -27.57 6.19 11.20
N THR A 96 -28.79 5.72 10.90
CA THR A 96 -29.17 4.30 10.79
C THR A 96 -28.78 3.65 9.45
N HIS A 97 -28.24 4.42 8.50
CA HIS A 97 -27.90 3.93 7.17
C HIS A 97 -26.54 3.21 7.13
N GLN A 98 -26.43 2.18 6.28
CA GLN A 98 -25.14 1.55 5.99
C GLN A 98 -24.14 2.61 5.50
N PRO A 99 -22.89 2.62 6.03
CA PRO A 99 -21.94 3.65 5.68
C PRO A 99 -21.54 3.52 4.21
N ALA A 100 -21.76 4.59 3.45
CA ALA A 100 -21.25 4.68 2.10
C ALA A 100 -19.73 4.46 2.09
N ARG A 101 -19.28 3.53 1.22
CA ARG A 101 -17.85 3.23 1.03
C ARG A 101 -17.21 4.37 0.25
N ARG A 102 -16.13 4.92 0.79
CA ARG A 102 -15.42 6.01 0.12
C ARG A 102 -14.41 5.46 -0.89
N PRO A 103 -14.17 6.15 -2.02
CA PRO A 103 -13.04 5.86 -2.89
C PRO A 103 -11.73 5.85 -2.09
N LYS A 104 -10.85 4.89 -2.39
CA LYS A 104 -9.58 4.74 -1.69
C LYS A 104 -8.46 4.63 -2.71
N ALA A 105 -7.57 5.61 -2.76
CA ALA A 105 -6.36 5.57 -3.58
C ALA A 105 -5.17 5.06 -2.78
N PHE A 106 -4.17 4.54 -3.49
CA PHE A 106 -2.87 4.20 -2.92
C PHE A 106 -2.14 5.48 -2.48
N ASN A 107 -1.65 5.50 -1.23
CA ASN A 107 -0.97 6.66 -0.64
C ASN A 107 0.52 6.38 -0.50
N LEU A 108 1.34 7.16 -1.20
CA LEU A 108 2.80 7.11 -1.07
C LEU A 108 3.34 7.94 0.10
N GLN A 109 2.55 8.88 0.62
CA GLN A 109 2.94 9.78 1.72
C GLN A 109 2.67 9.10 3.06
N THR A 110 3.37 8.01 3.33
CA THR A 110 3.31 7.31 4.61
C THR A 110 4.71 7.18 5.18
N TYR A 111 4.84 7.35 6.50
CA TYR A 111 6.12 7.19 7.19
C TYR A 111 6.82 5.88 6.83
N LYS A 112 6.06 4.78 6.72
CA LYS A 112 6.60 3.46 6.36
C LYS A 112 7.37 3.44 5.05
N LEU A 113 6.96 4.25 4.07
CA LEU A 113 7.61 4.32 2.76
C LEU A 113 8.83 5.25 2.78
N HIS A 114 8.78 6.32 3.57
CA HIS A 114 9.89 7.25 3.74
C HIS A 114 11.04 6.62 4.54
N ALA A 115 10.71 5.81 5.55
CA ALA A 115 11.69 5.12 6.38
C ALA A 115 12.37 3.92 5.68
N LEU A 116 12.05 3.61 4.41
CA LEU A 116 12.69 2.50 3.69
C LEU A 116 14.18 2.72 3.43
N GLY A 117 14.62 3.99 3.36
CA GLY A 117 16.04 4.33 3.20
C GLY A 117 16.84 4.27 4.51
N ASP A 118 16.15 4.16 5.65
CA ASP A 118 16.76 4.13 6.98
C ASP A 118 16.97 2.68 7.50
N TYR A 119 16.66 1.68 6.66
CA TYR A 119 16.90 0.25 6.94
C TYR A 119 18.30 -0.16 6.51
#